data_AF-A0A2J9VJ53-F1
#
_entry.id   AF-A0A2J9VJ53-F1
#
_cell.length_a   1.000
_cell.length_b   1.000
_cell.length_c   1.000
_cell.angle_alpha   90.00
_cell.angle_beta   90.00
_cell.angle_gamma   90.00
#
_symmetry.space_group_name_H-M   'P 1'
#
loop_
_entity.id
_entity.type
_entity.pdbx_description
1 polymer ?
#
loop_
_entity_poly.entity_id
_entity_poly.type
_entity_poly.pdbx_seq_one_letter_code
_entity_poly.pdbx_strand_id
1 'polypeptide(L)'
;MRRTLLVAFFLSIVQAYGSYLLHNDMMNIEILKWIISIVYIPLYLILLCVGGLLEVIFGWRVLKGGIVFPYLNDELWLVGILVLLPLNLLLLRLWGSFRQRT
;
A
#
# COMPACT_ATOMS: atom_id res chain seq x y z
N MET A 1 1.58 9.82 21.99
CA MET A 1 1.72 8.57 21.20
C MET A 1 0.40 8.02 20.69
N ARG A 2 -0.62 7.78 21.53
CA ARG A 2 -1.89 7.14 21.12
C ARG A 2 -2.63 7.88 19.98
N ARG A 3 -2.70 9.21 20.03
CA ARG A 3 -3.31 10.05 18.97
C ARG A 3 -2.55 9.98 17.65
N THR A 4 -1.22 10.02 17.67
CA THR A 4 -0.36 9.90 16.49
C THR A 4 -0.53 8.54 15.80
N LEU A 5 -0.64 7.48 16.60
CA LEU A 5 -0.85 6.13 16.09
C LEU A 5 -2.22 5.98 15.43
N LEU A 6 -3.28 6.53 16.04
CA LEU A 6 -4.62 6.55 15.43
C LEU A 6 -4.65 7.32 14.11
N VAL A 7 -3.98 8.48 14.05
CA VAL A 7 -3.89 9.27 12.81
C VAL A 7 -3.12 8.51 11.73
N ALA A 8 -1.98 7.90 12.07
CA ALA A 8 -1.22 7.08 11.13
C ALA A 8 -2.06 5.91 10.61
N PHE A 9 -2.75 5.20 11.50
CA PHE A 9 -3.61 4.08 11.17
C PHE A 9 -4.75 4.50 10.22
N PHE A 10 -5.42 5.62 10.52
CA PHE A 10 -6.45 6.17 9.66
C PHE A 10 -5.92 6.52 8.26
N LEU A 11 -4.78 7.23 8.19
CA LEU A 11 -4.15 7.58 6.92
C LEU A 11 -3.77 6.34 6.11
N SER A 12 -3.22 5.32 6.76
CA SER A 12 -2.83 4.07 6.11
C SER A 12 -4.03 3.33 5.54
N ILE A 13 -5.16 3.28 6.26
CA ILE A 13 -6.41 2.69 5.75
C ILE A 13 -6.92 3.45 4.54
N VAL A 14 -7.01 4.78 4.63
CA VAL A 14 -7.53 5.61 3.53
C VAL A 14 -6.67 5.47 2.28
N GLN A 15 -5.35 5.47 2.44
CA GLN A 15 -4.40 5.30 1.35
C GLN A 15 -4.48 3.89 0.75
N ALA A 16 -4.45 2.84 1.57
CA ALA A 16 -4.55 1.46 1.09
C ALA A 16 -5.88 1.20 0.36
N TYR A 17 -6.99 1.67 0.92
CA TYR A 17 -8.30 1.55 0.29
C TYR A 17 -8.39 2.36 -1.00
N GLY A 18 -7.89 3.59 -1.00
CA GLY A 18 -7.80 4.41 -2.21
C GLY A 18 -7.01 3.71 -3.31
N SER A 19 -5.84 3.15 -2.98
CA SER A 19 -5.02 2.38 -3.90
C SER A 19 -5.74 1.13 -4.43
N TYR A 20 -6.51 0.43 -3.59
CA TYR A 20 -7.35 -0.69 -4.00
C TYR A 20 -8.46 -0.26 -4.97
N LEU A 21 -9.14 0.85 -4.71
CA LEU A 21 -10.17 1.37 -5.61
C LEU A 21 -9.58 1.81 -6.95
N LEU A 22 -8.39 2.41 -6.93
CA LEU A 22 -7.67 2.81 -8.13
C LEU A 22 -7.24 1.58 -8.94
N HIS A 23 -6.75 0.53 -8.27
CA HIS A 23 -6.32 -0.71 -8.90
C HIS A 23 -7.45 -1.44 -9.65
N ASN A 24 -8.66 -1.45 -9.08
CA ASN A 24 -9.82 -2.12 -9.65
C ASN A 24 -10.62 -1.23 -10.63
N ASP A 25 -10.06 -0.09 -11.08
CA ASP A 25 -10.75 0.89 -11.92
C ASP A 25 -12.10 1.39 -11.38
N MET A 26 -12.30 1.31 -10.06
CA MET A 26 -13.54 1.72 -9.38
C MET A 26 -13.58 3.23 -9.07
N MET A 27 -12.56 3.99 -9.50
CA MET A 27 -12.44 5.42 -9.24
C MET A 27 -12.81 6.20 -10.50
N ASN A 28 -13.87 7.03 -10.47
CA ASN A 28 -14.29 7.81 -11.64
C ASN A 28 -13.69 9.22 -11.72
N ILE A 29 -13.15 9.74 -10.60
CA ILE A 29 -12.61 11.10 -10.54
C ILE A 29 -11.13 11.09 -10.92
N GLU A 30 -10.80 11.65 -12.07
CA GLU A 30 -9.45 11.61 -12.64
C GLU A 30 -8.39 12.30 -11.75
N ILE A 31 -8.71 13.47 -11.19
CA ILE A 31 -7.82 14.18 -10.25
C ILE A 31 -7.52 13.32 -9.02
N LEU A 32 -8.52 12.59 -8.51
CA LEU A 32 -8.35 11.70 -7.37
C LEU A 32 -7.46 10.51 -7.75
N LYS A 33 -7.59 9.97 -8.96
CA LYS A 33 -6.67 8.94 -9.48
C LYS A 33 -5.23 9.43 -9.39
N TRP A 34 -4.94 10.62 -9.91
CA TRP A 34 -3.58 11.18 -9.88
C TRP A 34 -3.00 11.31 -8.46
N ILE A 35 -3.80 11.79 -7.51
CA ILE A 35 -3.38 11.93 -6.11
C ILE A 35 -3.04 10.56 -5.51
N ILE A 36 -3.92 9.57 -5.71
CA ILE A 36 -3.77 8.24 -5.15
C ILE A 36 -2.67 7.45 -5.87
N SER A 37 -2.42 7.70 -7.16
CA SER A 37 -1.35 7.09 -7.96
C SER A 37 0.03 7.26 -7.33
N ILE A 38 0.29 8.38 -6.65
CA ILE A 38 1.57 8.65 -5.96
C ILE A 38 1.86 7.58 -4.91
N VAL A 39 0.81 7.07 -4.24
CA VAL A 39 0.92 6.03 -3.22
C VAL A 39 0.76 4.63 -3.82
N TYR A 40 -0.14 4.49 -4.80
CA TYR A 40 -0.46 3.22 -5.44
C TYR A 40 0.72 2.65 -6.25
N ILE A 41 1.41 3.44 -7.08
CA ILE A 41 2.49 2.94 -7.95
C ILE A 41 3.61 2.28 -7.13
N PRO A 42 4.16 2.89 -6.06
CA PRO A 42 5.15 2.24 -5.22
C PRO A 42 4.63 0.96 -4.55
N LEU A 43 3.39 0.97 -4.05
CA LEU A 43 2.80 -0.21 -3.42
C LEU A 43 2.63 -1.36 -4.41
N TYR A 44 2.19 -1.06 -5.63
CA TYR A 44 2.03 -2.02 -6.70
C TYR A 44 3.38 -2.65 -7.10
N LEU A 45 4.44 -1.85 -7.18
CA LEU A 45 5.80 -2.37 -7.42
C LEU A 45 6.26 -3.33 -6.32
N ILE A 46 6.00 -2.99 -5.05
CA ILE A 46 6.32 -3.87 -3.92
C ILE A 46 5.53 -5.18 -4.04
N LEU A 47 4.23 -5.09 -4.33
CA LEU A 47 3.37 -6.27 -4.52
C LEU A 47 3.90 -7.15 -5.65
N LEU A 48 4.32 -6.55 -6.77
CA LEU A 48 4.88 -7.26 -7.93
C LEU A 48 6.19 -7.98 -7.57
N CYS A 49 7.08 -7.33 -6.81
CA CYS A 49 8.31 -7.95 -6.32
C CYS A 49 8.03 -9.12 -5.37
N VAL A 50 7.08 -8.96 -4.44
CA VAL A 50 6.67 -10.02 -3.51
C VAL A 50 6.05 -11.19 -4.28
N GLY A 51 5.15 -10.91 -5.23
CA GLY A 51 4.54 -11.92 -6.09
C GLY A 51 5.58 -12.71 -6.89
N GLY A 52 6.50 -12.01 -7.55
CA GLY A 52 7.58 -12.65 -8.30
C GLY A 52 8.51 -13.50 -7.42
N LEU A 53 8.83 -13.06 -6.21
CA LEU A 53 9.62 -13.84 -5.25
C LEU A 53 8.89 -15.13 -4.81
N LEU A 54 7.59 -15.03 -4.55
CA LEU A 54 6.77 -16.19 -4.17
C LEU A 54 6.70 -17.21 -5.32
N GLU A 55 6.56 -16.75 -6.57
CA GLU A 55 6.57 -17.61 -7.75
C GLU A 55 7.89 -18.38 -7.90
N VAL A 56 9.03 -17.71 -7.63
CA VAL A 56 10.37 -18.34 -7.67
C VAL A 56 10.55 -19.37 -6.56
N ILE A 57 10.09 -19.08 -5.34
CA ILE A 57 10.31 -19.94 -4.15
C ILE A 57 9.42 -21.19 -4.19
N PHE A 58 8.12 -21.03 -4.46
CA PHE A 58 7.17 -22.15 -4.42
C PHE A 58 7.13 -22.98 -5.73
N GLY A 59 7.83 -22.49 -6.75
CA GLY A 59 7.98 -23.17 -8.03
C GLY A 59 6.74 -23.06 -8.91
N TRP A 60 6.98 -22.77 -10.19
CA TRP A 60 5.98 -22.60 -11.25
C TRP A 60 4.91 -23.72 -11.32
N ARG A 61 5.23 -24.93 -10.83
CA ARG A 61 4.40 -26.14 -10.94
C ARG A 61 3.29 -26.24 -9.88
N VAL A 62 3.45 -25.65 -8.69
CA VAL A 62 2.35 -25.54 -7.71
C VAL A 62 1.33 -24.50 -8.19
N LEU A 63 1.79 -23.55 -9.00
CA LEU A 63 1.05 -22.40 -9.51
C LEU A 63 0.57 -22.61 -10.95
N LYS A 64 0.05 -23.81 -11.24
CA LYS A 64 -0.39 -24.28 -12.57
C LYS A 64 -1.62 -23.56 -13.16
N GLY A 65 -1.77 -22.26 -12.85
CA GLY A 65 -2.68 -21.35 -13.52
C GLY A 65 -2.18 -19.90 -13.63
N GLY A 66 -0.98 -19.55 -13.14
CA GLY A 66 -0.56 -18.12 -13.10
C GLY A 66 -1.43 -17.27 -12.18
N ILE A 67 -2.04 -17.89 -11.16
CA ILE A 67 -3.15 -17.37 -10.36
C ILE A 67 -2.67 -16.60 -9.10
N VAL A 68 -1.38 -16.45 -8.84
CA VAL A 68 -0.95 -15.70 -7.63
C VAL A 68 -1.29 -14.22 -7.76
N PHE A 69 -1.12 -13.63 -8.94
CA PHE A 69 -1.43 -12.22 -9.19
C PHE A 69 -2.89 -11.82 -8.88
N PRO A 70 -3.93 -12.51 -9.38
CA PRO A 70 -5.30 -12.15 -9.07
C PRO A 70 -5.67 -12.30 -7.58
N TYR A 71 -5.04 -13.20 -6.82
CA TYR A 71 -5.25 -13.29 -5.37
C TYR A 71 -4.38 -12.30 -4.57
N LEU A 72 -3.18 -11.96 -5.06
CA LEU A 72 -2.34 -10.89 -4.52
C LEU A 72 -2.97 -9.49 -4.71
N ASN A 73 -3.91 -9.35 -5.65
CA ASN A 73 -4.66 -8.10 -5.82
C ASN A 73 -5.54 -7.79 -4.59
N ASP A 74 -6.12 -8.81 -3.94
CA ASP A 74 -6.81 -8.66 -2.66
C ASP A 74 -5.80 -8.35 -1.52
N GLU A 75 -4.58 -8.86 -1.64
CA GLU A 75 -3.49 -8.61 -0.69
C GLU A 75 -2.92 -7.18 -0.79
N LEU A 76 -3.26 -6.39 -1.82
CA LEU A 76 -2.83 -4.99 -1.92
C LEU A 76 -3.27 -4.17 -0.70
N TRP A 77 -4.41 -4.55 -0.08
CA TRP A 77 -4.85 -3.99 1.19
C TRP A 77 -3.90 -4.31 2.34
N LEU A 78 -3.49 -5.57 2.45
CA LEU A 78 -2.61 -6.06 3.51
C LEU A 78 -1.20 -5.52 3.36
N VAL A 79 -0.63 -5.57 2.15
CA VAL A 79 0.65 -4.96 1.81
C VAL A 79 0.61 -3.46 2.01
N GLY A 80 -0.48 -2.81 1.59
CA GLY A 80 -0.74 -1.40 1.81
C GLY A 80 -0.66 -1.02 3.28
N ILE A 81 -1.41 -1.68 4.16
CA ILE A 81 -1.37 -1.38 5.60
C ILE A 81 0.02 -1.66 6.19
N LEU A 82 0.63 -2.79 5.84
CA LEU A 82 1.92 -3.20 6.39
C LEU A 82 3.06 -2.24 6.02
N VAL A 83 3.03 -1.68 4.82
CA VAL A 83 4.02 -0.71 4.35
C VAL A 83 3.68 0.71 4.78
N LEU A 84 2.42 1.14 4.65
CA LEU A 84 2.02 2.53 4.88
C LEU A 84 1.97 2.88 6.37
N LEU A 85 1.63 1.94 7.26
CA LEU A 85 1.57 2.21 8.69
C LEU A 85 2.92 2.68 9.28
N PRO A 86 4.04 1.95 9.12
CA PRO A 86 5.32 2.43 9.61
C PRO A 86 5.77 3.70 8.88
N LEU A 87 5.45 3.84 7.58
CA LEU A 87 5.78 5.04 6.80
C LEU A 87 5.07 6.29 7.35
N ASN A 88 3.75 6.22 7.57
CA ASN A 88 2.96 7.32 8.11
C ASN A 88 3.36 7.66 9.55
N LEU A 89 3.70 6.66 10.37
CA LEU A 89 4.25 6.89 11.71
C LEU A 89 5.58 7.65 11.65
N LEU A 90 6.47 7.28 10.72
CA LEU A 90 7.77 7.92 10.54
C LEU A 90 7.59 9.37 10.06
N LEU A 91 6.74 9.60 9.07
CA LEU A 91 6.41 10.95 8.57
C LEU A 91 5.84 11.85 9.66
N LEU A 92 4.88 11.35 10.46
CA LEU A 92 4.29 12.12 11.56
C LEU A 92 5.31 12.39 12.68
N ARG A 93 6.24 11.47 12.94
CA ARG A 93 7.35 11.70 13.89
C ARG A 93 8.32 12.76 13.40
N LEU A 94 8.73 12.69 12.13
CA LEU A 94 9.58 13.70 11.51
C LEU A 94 8.91 15.08 11.56
N TRP A 95 7.64 15.16 11.19
CA TRP A 95 6.86 16.40 11.27
C TRP A 95 6.81 16.97 12.69
N GLY A 96 6.56 16.11 13.69
CA GLY A 96 6.59 16.52 15.10
C GLY A 96 7.96 17.04 15.54
N SER A 97 9.04 16.41 15.08
CA SER A 97 10.41 16.83 15.39
C SER A 97 10.80 18.14 14.71
N PHE A 98 10.37 18.37 13.47
CA PHE A 98 10.59 19.64 12.77
C PHE A 98 9.83 20.79 13.42
N ARG A 99 8.57 20.55 13.82
CA ARG A 99 7.74 21.55 14.50
C ARG A 99 8.26 21.96 15.87
N GLN A 100 9.09 21.14 16.53
CA GLN A 100 9.74 21.50 17.79
C GLN A 100 11.05 22.27 17.61
N ARG A 101 11.62 22.30 16.39
CA ARG A 101 12.86 23.03 16.08
C ARG A 101 12.65 24.44 15.52
N THR A 102 11.44 24.76 15.09
CA THR A 102 11.01 26.10 14.64
C THR A 102 10.25 26.81 15.74
#